data_AF-A0A2A2UYM5-F1
#
_entry.id   AF-A0A2A2UYM5-F1
#
_cell.length_a   1.000
_cell.length_b   1.000
_cell.length_c   1.000
_cell.angle_alpha   90.00
_cell.angle_beta   90.00
_cell.angle_gamma   90.00
#
_symmetry.space_group_name_H-M   'P 1'
#
loop_
_entity.id
_entity.type
_entity.pdbx_description
1 polymer ?
#
loop_
_entity_poly.entity_id
_entity_poly.type
_entity_poly.pdbx_seq_one_letter_code
_entity_poly.pdbx_strand_id
1 'polypeptide(L)'
;MFKLNSLLLASTLLGSFAANATIVEFQTSHGSFQVNLFDESTPKTVANFLKYVDNGRYSDTVIHRVIPDFVVQGGGFKYEGDVPLDAIATYDAVKNEPEWSNVKGTIAMAKVANRPDSATSQWFFNLVDNSKNLDVDNGGFTVFGQVTGDGMEILEAIAKIPRCGNVPLVNFTDEQCKDSNSEPGAANFVTINAITVLDDDPKSAQGLSPKANTLIDQVPDKPSTDSDSSGGSIFVGLMLLAGIFGFRRRFHR
;
A
#
# COMPACT_ATOMS: atom_id res chain seq x y z
N MET A 1 67.54 12.68 -17.41
CA MET A 1 66.30 12.57 -18.21
C MET A 1 65.90 11.10 -18.21
N PHE A 2 64.75 10.64 -17.74
CA PHE A 2 63.61 11.27 -17.06
C PHE A 2 63.18 10.39 -15.88
N LYS A 3 62.60 10.96 -14.81
CA LYS A 3 61.86 10.19 -13.78
C LYS A 3 60.41 10.06 -14.24
N LEU A 4 59.87 8.84 -14.25
CA LEU A 4 58.46 8.59 -14.51
C LEU A 4 57.73 8.41 -13.18
N ASN A 5 56.97 9.41 -12.75
CA ASN A 5 56.10 9.29 -11.58
C ASN A 5 54.79 8.61 -12.00
N SER A 6 54.56 7.38 -11.54
CA SER A 6 53.24 6.74 -11.66
C SER A 6 52.25 7.40 -10.70
N LEU A 7 51.38 8.29 -11.19
CA LEU A 7 50.16 8.66 -10.47
C LEU A 7 49.19 7.48 -10.52
N LEU A 8 48.94 6.86 -9.37
CA LEU A 8 47.77 6.01 -9.17
C LEU A 8 46.55 6.91 -9.02
N LEU A 9 45.70 6.95 -10.06
CA LEU A 9 44.43 7.64 -10.01
C LEU A 9 43.43 6.76 -9.25
N ALA A 10 43.21 7.07 -7.97
CA ALA A 10 42.22 6.37 -7.15
C ALA A 10 40.81 6.85 -7.54
N SER A 11 40.15 6.13 -8.45
CA SER A 11 38.72 6.32 -8.71
C SER A 11 37.90 5.87 -7.51
N THR A 12 37.61 6.80 -6.61
CA THR A 12 36.57 6.62 -5.59
C THR A 12 35.22 6.54 -6.27
N LEU A 13 34.70 5.32 -6.45
CA LEU A 13 33.29 5.08 -6.66
C LEU A 13 32.54 5.56 -5.41
N LEU A 14 32.07 6.81 -5.45
CA LEU A 14 31.04 7.30 -4.54
C LEU A 14 29.73 6.58 -4.91
N GLY A 15 29.56 5.38 -4.37
CA GLY A 15 28.23 4.79 -4.26
C GLY A 15 27.42 5.68 -3.33
N SER A 16 26.37 6.33 -3.87
CA SER A 16 25.42 7.08 -3.06
C SER A 16 24.73 6.12 -2.10
N PHE A 17 25.17 6.09 -0.85
CA PHE A 17 24.41 5.51 0.23
C PHE A 17 23.26 6.46 0.54
N ALA A 18 22.14 6.25 -0.14
CA ALA A 18 20.88 6.86 0.26
C ALA A 18 20.40 6.16 1.55
N ALA A 19 20.79 6.71 2.69
CA ALA A 19 19.87 6.74 3.83
C ALA A 19 18.70 7.62 3.40
N ASN A 20 17.47 7.28 3.79
CA ASN A 20 16.35 7.53 2.86
C ASN A 20 15.01 8.00 3.49
N ALA A 21 14.90 8.27 4.80
CA ALA A 21 13.60 8.71 5.38
C ALA A 21 12.98 9.87 4.59
N THR A 22 11.68 9.79 4.36
CA THR A 22 11.01 10.63 3.34
C THR A 22 9.61 11.02 3.81
N ILE A 23 9.22 12.27 3.59
CA ILE A 23 7.80 12.69 3.70
C ILE A 23 7.18 12.74 2.31
N VAL A 24 6.11 11.98 2.12
CA VAL A 24 5.30 12.01 0.89
C VAL A 24 3.92 12.62 1.12
N GLU A 25 3.41 13.35 0.14
CA GLU A 25 2.03 13.81 0.08
C GLU A 25 1.22 12.94 -0.88
N PHE A 26 0.10 12.40 -0.38
CA PHE A 26 -0.93 11.77 -1.19
C PHE A 26 -1.95 12.83 -1.59
N GLN A 27 -2.01 13.18 -2.87
CA GLN A 27 -2.97 14.14 -3.41
C GLN A 27 -4.20 13.40 -3.92
N THR A 28 -5.30 13.45 -3.18
CA THR A 28 -6.54 12.72 -3.51
C THR A 28 -7.65 13.65 -4.00
N SER A 29 -8.67 13.11 -4.67
CA SER A 29 -9.90 13.84 -5.01
C SER A 29 -10.70 14.33 -3.78
N HIS A 30 -10.32 13.93 -2.56
CA HIS A 30 -10.97 14.28 -1.29
C HIS A 30 -10.06 15.08 -0.34
N GLY A 31 -8.91 15.57 -0.82
CA GLY A 31 -7.93 16.32 -0.06
C GLY A 31 -6.53 15.69 -0.11
N SER A 32 -5.52 16.49 0.25
CA SER A 32 -4.13 16.03 0.35
C SER A 32 -3.76 15.70 1.79
N PHE A 33 -3.03 14.62 2.01
CA PHE A 33 -2.50 14.26 3.32
C PHE A 33 -1.06 13.74 3.23
N GLN A 34 -0.32 13.86 4.33
CA GLN A 34 1.10 13.52 4.38
C GLN A 34 1.35 12.20 5.13
N VAL A 35 2.40 11.50 4.71
CA VAL A 35 2.89 10.27 5.32
C VAL A 35 4.41 10.39 5.45
N ASN A 36 4.93 10.15 6.65
CA ASN A 36 6.36 10.07 6.92
C ASN A 36 6.78 8.59 6.92
N LEU A 37 7.78 8.25 6.12
CA LEU A 37 8.17 6.88 5.80
C LEU A 37 9.28 6.37 6.74
N PHE A 38 9.35 5.04 6.90
CA PHE A 38 10.17 4.35 7.90
C PHE A 38 11.44 3.72 7.30
N ASP A 39 12.16 4.48 6.49
CA ASP A 39 13.23 3.98 5.62
C ASP A 39 14.41 3.31 6.34
N GLU A 40 14.85 3.81 7.50
CA GLU A 40 15.96 3.18 8.23
C GLU A 40 15.60 1.77 8.75
N SER A 41 14.31 1.46 8.89
CA SER A 41 13.80 0.22 9.49
C SER A 41 13.05 -0.70 8.51
N THR A 42 12.48 -0.15 7.44
CA THR A 42 11.82 -0.90 6.36
C THR A 42 12.38 -0.52 4.96
N PRO A 43 13.72 -0.52 4.78
CA PRO A 43 14.38 0.10 3.63
C PRO A 43 13.99 -0.51 2.29
N LYS A 44 13.76 -1.83 2.23
CA LYS A 44 13.38 -2.47 0.95
C LYS A 44 11.96 -2.08 0.58
N THR A 45 11.08 -2.02 1.57
CA THR A 45 9.67 -1.68 1.38
C THR A 45 9.49 -0.23 0.97
N VAL A 46 10.19 0.71 1.61
CA VAL A 46 10.11 2.12 1.20
C VAL A 46 10.77 2.33 -0.17
N ALA A 47 11.95 1.76 -0.44
CA ALA A 47 12.57 1.85 -1.77
C ALA A 47 11.68 1.26 -2.87
N ASN A 48 10.93 0.19 -2.58
CA ASN A 48 9.91 -0.34 -3.47
C ASN A 48 8.76 0.66 -3.68
N PHE A 49 8.20 1.24 -2.60
CA PHE A 49 7.11 2.21 -2.68
C PHE A 49 7.50 3.47 -3.46
N LEU A 50 8.64 4.09 -3.12
CA LEU A 50 9.15 5.29 -3.81
C LEU A 50 9.43 5.01 -5.29
N LYS A 51 9.90 3.82 -5.66
CA LYS A 51 10.04 3.44 -7.07
C LYS A 51 8.73 3.52 -7.86
N TYR A 52 7.57 3.22 -7.27
CA TYR A 52 6.27 3.44 -7.93
C TYR A 52 5.88 4.92 -7.99
N VAL A 53 6.23 5.72 -6.97
CA VAL A 53 6.07 7.18 -6.94
C VAL A 53 6.87 7.84 -8.07
N ASP A 54 8.18 7.60 -8.10
CA ASP A 54 9.13 8.18 -9.08
C ASP A 54 8.79 7.84 -10.54
N ASN A 55 8.18 6.67 -10.76
CA ASN A 55 7.75 6.21 -12.09
C ASN A 55 6.29 6.58 -12.41
N GLY A 56 5.64 7.42 -11.59
CA GLY A 56 4.26 7.89 -11.81
C GLY A 56 3.21 6.79 -11.78
N ARG A 57 3.51 5.60 -11.24
CA ARG A 57 2.61 4.42 -11.31
C ARG A 57 1.42 4.50 -10.36
N TYR A 58 1.44 5.42 -9.39
CA TYR A 58 0.30 5.72 -8.52
C TYR A 58 -0.55 6.90 -8.99
N SER A 59 -0.12 7.65 -10.01
CA SER A 59 -0.93 8.72 -10.59
C SER A 59 -2.19 8.16 -11.26
N ASP A 60 -3.30 8.86 -11.06
CA ASP A 60 -4.64 8.51 -11.49
C ASP A 60 -5.10 7.08 -11.10
N THR A 61 -4.50 6.52 -10.04
CA THR A 61 -4.98 5.27 -9.43
C THR A 61 -6.17 5.55 -8.52
N VAL A 62 -6.95 4.52 -8.18
CA VAL A 62 -8.13 4.67 -7.33
C VAL A 62 -7.97 3.95 -5.99
N ILE A 63 -8.67 4.43 -4.97
CA ILE A 63 -8.94 3.65 -3.76
C ILE A 63 -9.90 2.52 -4.16
N HIS A 64 -9.34 1.34 -4.41
CA HIS A 64 -10.09 0.18 -4.91
C HIS A 64 -10.69 -0.69 -3.79
N ARG A 65 -10.41 -0.39 -2.52
CA ARG A 65 -11.02 -1.12 -1.39
C ARG A 65 -11.05 -0.30 -0.10
N VAL A 66 -12.24 -0.18 0.49
CA VAL A 66 -12.49 0.33 1.84
C VAL A 66 -13.24 -0.74 2.63
N ILE A 67 -12.72 -1.07 3.80
CA ILE A 67 -13.43 -1.82 4.84
C ILE A 67 -13.54 -0.89 6.06
N PRO A 68 -14.76 -0.43 6.41
CA PRO A 68 -14.99 0.37 7.62
C PRO A 68 -14.42 -0.32 8.86
N ASP A 69 -13.92 0.48 9.81
CA ASP A 69 -13.27 0.01 11.05
C ASP A 69 -12.14 -0.99 10.82
N PHE A 70 -11.48 -0.93 9.66
CA PHE A 70 -10.32 -1.77 9.32
C PHE A 70 -9.29 -1.00 8.49
N VAL A 71 -9.49 -0.86 7.16
CA VAL A 71 -8.48 -0.29 6.25
C VAL A 71 -9.06 0.46 5.04
N VAL A 72 -8.27 1.42 4.54
CA VAL A 72 -8.40 2.04 3.20
C VAL A 72 -7.24 1.56 2.33
N GLN A 73 -7.49 1.02 1.14
CA GLN A 73 -6.49 0.34 0.31
C GLN A 73 -6.49 0.88 -1.13
N GLY A 74 -5.28 1.11 -1.65
CA GLY A 74 -5.01 1.69 -2.97
C GLY A 74 -3.74 1.12 -3.62
N GLY A 75 -3.25 1.79 -4.66
CA GLY A 75 -2.02 1.40 -5.37
C GLY A 75 -2.13 0.13 -6.21
N GLY A 76 -3.34 -0.37 -6.48
CA GLY A 76 -3.55 -1.60 -7.25
C GLY A 76 -4.15 -1.38 -8.63
N PHE A 77 -5.04 -0.40 -8.77
CA PHE A 77 -5.92 -0.27 -9.92
C PHE A 77 -6.16 1.19 -10.31
N LYS A 78 -6.57 1.40 -11.55
CA LYS A 78 -6.96 2.69 -12.14
C LYS A 78 -8.22 2.53 -13.00
N TYR A 79 -8.87 3.64 -13.35
CA TYR A 79 -10.07 3.66 -14.19
C TYR A 79 -9.72 4.23 -15.58
N GLU A 80 -9.83 3.40 -16.63
CA GLU A 80 -9.48 3.76 -18.02
C GLU A 80 -10.71 3.99 -18.92
N GLY A 81 -11.92 4.06 -18.33
CA GLY A 81 -13.17 4.35 -19.03
C GLY A 81 -14.24 3.26 -18.94
N ASP A 82 -13.90 2.05 -18.51
CA ASP A 82 -14.86 0.97 -18.23
C ASP A 82 -14.59 0.26 -16.88
N VAL A 83 -15.47 -0.68 -16.55
CA VAL A 83 -15.34 -1.59 -15.40
C VAL A 83 -15.34 -3.05 -15.88
N PRO A 84 -14.58 -3.96 -15.25
CA PRO A 84 -13.77 -3.79 -14.03
C PRO A 84 -12.51 -2.94 -14.24
N LEU A 85 -12.02 -2.34 -13.15
CA LEU A 85 -10.83 -1.49 -13.12
C LEU A 85 -9.56 -2.23 -13.61
N ASP A 86 -8.72 -1.53 -14.35
CA ASP A 86 -7.42 -2.03 -14.80
C ASP A 86 -6.40 -2.09 -13.66
N ALA A 87 -5.68 -3.21 -13.57
CA ALA A 87 -4.54 -3.34 -12.66
C ALA A 87 -3.35 -2.50 -13.16
N ILE A 88 -2.65 -1.82 -12.25
CA ILE A 88 -1.40 -1.15 -12.62
C ILE A 88 -0.28 -2.17 -12.85
N ALA A 89 0.69 -1.82 -13.70
CA ALA A 89 1.88 -2.64 -13.87
C ALA A 89 2.68 -2.70 -12.56
N THR A 90 3.06 -3.91 -12.13
CA THR A 90 3.88 -4.14 -10.93
C THR A 90 5.38 -4.19 -11.25
N TYR A 91 6.20 -4.13 -10.22
CA TYR A 91 7.58 -4.61 -10.19
C TYR A 91 7.63 -5.98 -9.49
N ASP A 92 8.83 -6.53 -9.31
CA ASP A 92 9.05 -7.75 -8.52
C ASP A 92 8.60 -7.57 -7.07
N ALA A 93 8.31 -8.70 -6.40
CA ALA A 93 7.86 -8.68 -5.02
C ALA A 93 9.00 -8.33 -4.05
N VAL A 94 8.66 -7.59 -2.99
CA VAL A 94 9.59 -7.19 -1.93
C VAL A 94 9.51 -8.14 -0.73
N LYS A 95 10.66 -8.42 -0.11
CA LYS A 95 10.76 -9.18 1.14
C LYS A 95 10.07 -8.41 2.27
N ASN A 96 9.30 -9.11 3.09
CA ASN A 96 8.62 -8.58 4.26
C ASN A 96 9.60 -8.10 5.34
N GLU A 97 9.29 -6.97 5.97
CA GLU A 97 10.04 -6.28 7.04
C GLU A 97 9.05 -5.89 8.17
N PRO A 98 8.41 -6.86 8.88
CA PRO A 98 7.25 -6.61 9.74
C PRO A 98 7.60 -6.00 11.12
N GLU A 99 8.53 -5.04 11.16
CA GLU A 99 9.12 -4.45 12.37
C GLU A 99 8.12 -3.61 13.19
N TRP A 100 7.16 -2.96 12.53
CA TRP A 100 6.21 -2.04 13.16
C TRP A 100 4.77 -2.58 13.18
N SER A 101 4.04 -2.22 14.23
CA SER A 101 2.69 -2.69 14.52
C SER A 101 1.63 -1.95 13.70
N ASN A 102 0.65 -2.69 13.18
CA ASN A 102 -0.46 -2.23 12.35
C ASN A 102 -1.53 -1.49 13.17
N VAL A 103 -1.15 -0.35 13.75
CA VAL A 103 -2.04 0.54 14.51
C VAL A 103 -2.62 1.66 13.67
N LYS A 104 -3.67 2.32 14.17
CA LYS A 104 -4.33 3.45 13.51
C LYS A 104 -3.33 4.48 12.99
N GLY A 105 -3.48 4.88 11.74
CA GLY A 105 -2.63 5.89 11.09
C GLY A 105 -1.32 5.38 10.51
N THR A 106 -1.05 4.08 10.55
CA THR A 106 0.07 3.47 9.82
C THR A 106 -0.30 3.11 8.38
N ILE A 107 0.67 3.17 7.46
CA ILE A 107 0.57 2.59 6.11
C ILE A 107 1.35 1.27 6.07
N ALA A 108 0.77 0.25 5.43
CA ALA A 108 1.37 -1.07 5.28
C ALA A 108 1.17 -1.66 3.88
N MET A 109 2.07 -2.55 3.47
CA MET A 109 1.98 -3.22 2.17
C MET A 109 0.93 -4.34 2.17
N ALA A 110 0.04 -4.34 1.19
CA ALA A 110 -0.87 -5.45 0.95
C ALA A 110 -0.11 -6.63 0.33
N LYS A 111 -0.57 -7.85 0.64
CA LYS A 111 0.07 -9.12 0.25
C LYS A 111 -0.96 -10.12 -0.23
N VAL A 112 -0.50 -11.14 -0.96
CA VAL A 112 -1.32 -12.32 -1.22
C VAL A 112 -1.29 -13.23 0.01
N ALA A 113 -2.46 -13.77 0.38
CA ALA A 113 -2.60 -14.70 1.49
C ALA A 113 -1.65 -15.92 1.36
N ASN A 114 -1.11 -16.36 2.49
CA ASN A 114 -0.12 -17.44 2.62
C ASN A 114 1.18 -17.22 1.82
N ARG A 115 1.52 -15.98 1.47
CA ARG A 115 2.76 -15.60 0.78
C ARG A 115 3.36 -14.34 1.44
N PRO A 116 4.21 -14.49 2.47
CA PRO A 116 4.71 -13.36 3.26
C PRO A 116 5.55 -12.37 2.44
N ASP A 117 6.30 -12.83 1.44
CA ASP A 117 7.15 -11.99 0.58
C ASP A 117 6.49 -11.71 -0.79
N SER A 118 5.20 -11.36 -0.79
CA SER A 118 4.41 -11.11 -2.03
C SER A 118 3.94 -9.67 -2.23
N ALA A 119 4.39 -8.74 -1.40
CA ALA A 119 4.09 -7.32 -1.53
C ALA A 119 4.66 -6.76 -2.85
N THR A 120 3.88 -5.97 -3.58
CA THR A 120 4.29 -5.32 -4.84
C THR A 120 3.93 -3.84 -4.84
N SER A 121 2.77 -3.45 -5.37
CA SER A 121 2.34 -2.05 -5.49
C SER A 121 1.22 -1.65 -4.52
N GLN A 122 0.44 -2.62 -4.05
CA GLN A 122 -0.73 -2.33 -3.23
C GLN A 122 -0.34 -2.02 -1.78
N TRP A 123 -0.91 -0.95 -1.25
CA TRP A 123 -0.74 -0.49 0.13
C TRP A 123 -2.10 -0.24 0.77
N PHE A 124 -2.14 -0.19 2.10
CA PHE A 124 -3.33 0.18 2.85
C PHE A 124 -2.99 1.01 4.08
N PHE A 125 -3.91 1.89 4.48
CA PHE A 125 -3.88 2.64 5.73
C PHE A 125 -4.75 1.93 6.78
N ASN A 126 -4.21 1.79 7.99
CA ASN A 126 -4.94 1.26 9.14
C ASN A 126 -5.85 2.34 9.75
N LEU A 127 -7.18 2.12 9.71
CA LEU A 127 -8.18 3.05 10.28
C LEU A 127 -8.35 2.89 11.80
N VAL A 128 -8.00 1.73 12.34
CA VAL A 128 -8.08 1.36 13.76
C VAL A 128 -6.83 0.57 14.18
N ASP A 129 -6.75 0.13 15.44
CA ASP A 129 -5.71 -0.83 15.86
C ASP A 129 -6.03 -2.24 15.33
N ASN A 130 -5.28 -2.65 14.30
CA ASN A 130 -5.38 -3.96 13.65
C ASN A 130 -4.29 -4.95 14.10
N SER A 131 -3.44 -4.57 15.07
CA SER A 131 -2.24 -5.32 15.48
C SER A 131 -2.51 -6.79 15.77
N LYS A 132 -3.59 -7.09 16.51
CA LYS A 132 -4.00 -8.46 16.87
C LYS A 132 -4.12 -9.42 15.69
N ASN A 133 -4.39 -8.91 14.49
CA ASN A 133 -4.52 -9.69 13.26
C ASN A 133 -3.29 -9.48 12.36
N LEU A 134 -3.02 -8.23 11.99
CA LEU A 134 -2.08 -7.90 10.92
C LEU A 134 -0.60 -7.96 11.34
N ASP A 135 -0.29 -8.02 12.64
CA ASP A 135 1.10 -8.16 13.08
C ASP A 135 1.60 -9.62 13.03
N VAL A 136 0.68 -10.58 12.86
CA VAL A 136 0.95 -12.02 12.86
C VAL A 136 0.43 -12.75 11.62
N ASP A 137 -0.72 -12.35 11.06
CA ASP A 137 -1.28 -13.01 9.87
C ASP A 137 -0.34 -12.85 8.67
N ASN A 138 -0.24 -13.91 7.86
CA ASN A 138 0.60 -13.95 6.67
C ASN A 138 2.07 -13.53 6.91
N GLY A 139 2.61 -13.82 8.10
CA GLY A 139 3.96 -13.44 8.54
C GLY A 139 4.10 -11.96 8.96
N GLY A 140 3.00 -11.32 9.38
CA GLY A 140 2.93 -9.90 9.72
C GLY A 140 2.95 -8.99 8.48
N PHE A 141 2.19 -7.91 8.48
CA PHE A 141 2.13 -6.96 7.36
C PHE A 141 3.10 -5.80 7.61
N THR A 142 4.01 -5.57 6.65
CA THR A 142 5.06 -4.54 6.78
C THR A 142 4.44 -3.15 6.79
N VAL A 143 4.43 -2.52 7.97
CA VAL A 143 4.17 -1.10 8.16
C VAL A 143 5.44 -0.31 7.80
N PHE A 144 5.34 0.60 6.84
CA PHE A 144 6.49 1.33 6.27
C PHE A 144 6.36 2.86 6.38
N GLY A 145 5.39 3.35 7.14
CA GLY A 145 5.25 4.78 7.44
C GLY A 145 4.02 5.09 8.30
N GLN A 146 3.85 6.37 8.64
CA GLN A 146 2.75 6.89 9.45
C GLN A 146 2.21 8.21 8.89
N VAL A 147 0.89 8.34 8.89
CA VAL A 147 0.15 9.55 8.52
C VAL A 147 0.44 10.66 9.53
N THR A 148 0.75 11.87 9.04
CA THR A 148 1.07 13.04 9.87
C THR A 148 0.00 14.13 9.77
N GLY A 149 0.00 15.04 10.76
CA GLY A 149 -0.96 16.13 10.85
C GLY A 149 -2.42 15.64 10.85
N ASP A 150 -3.28 16.39 10.17
CA ASP A 150 -4.73 16.12 10.12
C ASP A 150 -5.10 15.04 9.06
N GLY A 151 -4.11 14.35 8.48
CA GLY A 151 -4.32 13.41 7.38
C GLY A 151 -5.27 12.25 7.67
N MET A 152 -5.44 11.88 8.94
CA MET A 152 -6.42 10.88 9.35
C MET A 152 -7.86 11.33 9.16
N GLU A 153 -8.17 12.62 9.23
CA GLU A 153 -9.52 13.13 8.99
C GLU A 153 -9.95 12.89 7.53
N ILE A 154 -9.01 13.03 6.59
CA ILE A 154 -9.22 12.77 5.15
C ILE A 154 -9.42 11.27 4.90
N LEU A 155 -8.60 10.40 5.50
CA LEU A 155 -8.77 8.95 5.40
C LEU A 155 -10.09 8.47 6.01
N GLU A 156 -10.52 9.06 7.13
CA GLU A 156 -11.82 8.78 7.73
C GLU A 156 -13.00 9.35 6.93
N ALA A 157 -12.82 10.47 6.22
CA ALA A 157 -13.81 10.98 5.29
C ALA A 157 -13.97 10.04 4.09
N ILE A 158 -12.87 9.57 3.50
CA ILE A 158 -12.87 8.56 2.42
C ILE A 158 -13.54 7.27 2.89
N ALA A 159 -13.29 6.82 4.12
CA ALA A 159 -13.87 5.61 4.68
C ALA A 159 -15.40 5.67 4.88
N LYS A 160 -16.00 6.87 4.89
CA LYS A 160 -17.44 7.11 5.06
C LYS A 160 -18.21 7.22 3.72
N ILE A 161 -17.51 7.17 2.58
CA ILE A 161 -18.13 7.25 1.25
C ILE A 161 -18.94 5.97 0.98
N PRO A 162 -20.16 6.05 0.41
CA PRO A 162 -20.93 4.89 -0.06
C PRO A 162 -20.12 3.99 -0.98
N ARG A 163 -20.44 2.69 -1.05
CA ARG A 163 -19.56 1.72 -1.72
C ARG A 163 -20.30 0.60 -2.45
N CYS A 164 -19.94 0.35 -3.71
CA CYS A 164 -20.35 -0.87 -4.39
C CYS A 164 -19.42 -2.01 -3.96
N GLY A 165 -19.94 -2.92 -3.13
CA GLY A 165 -19.14 -3.96 -2.49
C GLY A 165 -18.12 -3.37 -1.52
N ASN A 166 -16.86 -3.26 -1.96
CA ASN A 166 -15.80 -2.62 -1.19
C ASN A 166 -15.21 -1.37 -1.86
N VAL A 167 -15.63 -0.99 -3.07
CA VAL A 167 -15.08 0.19 -3.76
C VAL A 167 -15.87 1.43 -3.34
N PRO A 168 -15.25 2.45 -2.71
CA PRO A 168 -15.92 3.71 -2.41
C PRO A 168 -16.25 4.47 -3.70
N LEU A 169 -17.51 4.91 -3.83
CA LEU A 169 -17.98 5.66 -4.98
C LEU A 169 -18.75 6.92 -4.53
N VAL A 170 -18.25 8.07 -4.97
CA VAL A 170 -18.84 9.39 -4.78
C VAL A 170 -20.11 9.49 -5.61
N ASN A 171 -21.21 10.00 -5.02
CA ASN A 171 -22.47 10.27 -5.71
C ASN A 171 -23.02 9.08 -6.53
N PHE A 172 -22.83 7.86 -6.02
CA PHE A 172 -23.33 6.63 -6.63
C PHE A 172 -24.10 5.82 -5.58
N THR A 173 -25.39 5.53 -5.81
CA THR A 173 -26.25 4.95 -4.77
C THR A 173 -26.21 3.43 -4.71
N ASP A 174 -26.67 2.89 -3.58
CA ASP A 174 -26.88 1.46 -3.36
C ASP A 174 -27.81 0.80 -4.39
N GLU A 175 -28.72 1.54 -5.01
CA GLU A 175 -29.58 1.08 -6.10
C GLU A 175 -28.80 1.01 -7.42
N GLN A 176 -28.00 2.03 -7.72
CA GLN A 176 -27.12 2.05 -8.90
C GLN A 176 -26.09 0.92 -8.84
N CYS A 177 -25.55 0.60 -7.65
CA CYS A 177 -24.69 -0.58 -7.44
C CYS A 177 -25.34 -1.93 -7.81
N LYS A 178 -26.68 -1.99 -7.91
CA LYS A 178 -27.45 -3.22 -8.17
C LYS A 178 -28.05 -3.24 -9.59
N ASP A 179 -28.03 -2.11 -10.31
CA ASP A 179 -28.53 -1.99 -11.67
C ASP A 179 -27.42 -2.30 -12.70
N SER A 180 -27.65 -3.29 -13.56
CA SER A 180 -26.71 -3.67 -14.62
C SER A 180 -26.55 -2.63 -15.74
N ASN A 181 -27.36 -1.57 -15.75
CA ASN A 181 -27.29 -0.47 -16.72
C ASN A 181 -26.66 0.80 -16.12
N SER A 182 -26.33 0.79 -14.83
CA SER A 182 -25.68 1.89 -14.13
C SER A 182 -24.21 1.56 -13.89
N GLU A 183 -23.32 2.19 -14.64
CA GLU A 183 -21.87 2.05 -14.48
C GLU A 183 -21.27 3.36 -13.91
N PRO A 184 -20.31 3.29 -12.97
CA PRO A 184 -19.64 4.47 -12.44
C PRO A 184 -18.68 5.07 -13.48
N GLY A 185 -18.73 6.39 -13.63
CA GLY A 185 -17.74 7.15 -14.40
C GLY A 185 -16.56 7.59 -13.54
N ALA A 186 -15.53 8.17 -14.17
CA ALA A 186 -14.31 8.66 -13.48
C ALA A 186 -14.61 9.53 -12.25
N ALA A 187 -15.59 10.44 -12.35
CA ALA A 187 -15.99 11.34 -11.27
C ALA A 187 -16.64 10.64 -10.05
N ASN A 188 -17.02 9.36 -10.17
CA ASN A 188 -17.50 8.57 -9.05
C ASN A 188 -16.35 7.95 -8.25
N PHE A 189 -15.14 7.79 -8.79
CA PHE A 189 -14.05 7.13 -8.07
C PHE A 189 -13.30 8.07 -7.12
N VAL A 190 -12.87 7.53 -5.98
CA VAL A 190 -11.89 8.20 -5.11
C VAL A 190 -10.51 8.00 -5.72
N THR A 191 -9.97 9.06 -6.32
CA THR A 191 -8.73 9.03 -7.10
C THR A 191 -7.55 9.53 -6.28
N ILE A 192 -6.41 8.85 -6.41
CA ILE A 192 -5.07 9.32 -6.07
C ILE A 192 -4.52 10.01 -7.32
N ASN A 193 -4.60 11.34 -7.37
CA ASN A 193 -4.17 12.12 -8.54
C ASN A 193 -2.64 12.02 -8.66
N ALA A 194 -1.94 12.16 -7.54
CA ALA A 194 -0.50 11.98 -7.44
C ALA A 194 -0.09 11.53 -6.03
N ILE A 195 1.13 10.99 -5.94
CA ILE A 195 1.90 10.95 -4.71
C ILE A 195 3.20 11.68 -5.02
N THR A 196 3.64 12.58 -4.13
CA THR A 196 4.84 13.41 -4.34
C THR A 196 5.73 13.39 -3.11
N VAL A 197 7.05 13.47 -3.30
CA VAL A 197 8.00 13.69 -2.19
C VAL A 197 8.00 15.17 -1.83
N LEU A 198 7.79 15.49 -0.56
CA LEU A 198 7.85 16.85 -0.01
C LEU A 198 9.16 17.15 0.73
N ASP A 199 9.72 16.14 1.38
CA ASP A 199 10.96 16.22 2.16
C ASP A 199 11.73 14.92 1.96
N ASP A 200 13.00 15.04 1.56
CA ASP A 200 13.95 13.95 1.36
C ASP A 200 15.04 13.90 2.45
N ASP A 201 14.91 14.67 3.55
CA ASP A 201 15.79 14.54 4.71
C ASP A 201 15.67 13.12 5.30
N PRO A 202 16.74 12.31 5.23
CA PRO A 202 16.70 10.91 5.62
C PRO A 202 16.53 10.66 7.12
N LYS A 203 16.23 11.71 7.89
CA LYS A 203 15.95 11.71 9.33
C LYS A 203 14.58 12.29 9.66
N SER A 204 13.71 12.54 8.68
CA SER A 204 12.32 13.00 8.86
C SER A 204 11.55 12.22 9.94
N ALA A 205 11.82 10.91 10.08
CA ALA A 205 11.18 10.02 11.05
C ALA A 205 11.78 10.04 12.47
N GLN A 206 12.92 10.71 12.72
CA GLN A 206 13.62 10.65 14.02
C GLN A 206 12.82 11.23 15.21
N GLY A 207 11.84 12.10 14.94
CA GLY A 207 10.92 12.60 15.96
C GLY A 207 9.71 11.70 16.25
N LEU A 208 9.54 10.60 15.50
CA LEU A 208 8.41 9.68 15.64
C LEU A 208 8.69 8.57 16.64
N SER A 209 7.61 8.00 17.19
CA SER A 209 7.66 6.87 18.11
C SER A 209 6.69 5.76 17.64
N PRO A 210 6.99 5.09 16.51
CA PRO A 210 6.18 3.97 16.03
C PRO A 210 6.17 2.81 17.02
N LYS A 211 5.02 2.16 17.15
CA LYS A 211 4.85 0.99 18.03
C LYS A 211 5.49 -0.23 17.36
N ALA A 212 6.48 -0.85 18.00
CA ALA A 212 7.10 -2.08 17.52
C ALA A 212 6.10 -3.25 17.44
N ASN A 213 6.26 -4.11 16.45
CA ASN A 213 5.56 -5.39 16.37
C ASN A 213 6.23 -6.39 17.33
N THR A 214 5.63 -6.60 18.50
CA THR A 214 6.11 -7.58 19.48
C THR A 214 5.37 -8.91 19.40
N LEU A 215 4.44 -9.09 18.46
CA LEU A 215 3.60 -10.28 18.33
C LEU A 215 4.18 -11.30 17.34
N ILE A 216 4.96 -10.84 16.35
CA ILE A 216 5.52 -11.71 15.30
C ILE A 216 6.39 -12.84 15.87
N ASP A 217 7.24 -12.54 16.85
CA ASP A 217 8.12 -13.51 17.53
C ASP A 217 7.37 -14.48 18.47
N GLN A 218 6.08 -14.23 18.73
CA GLN A 218 5.26 -15.08 19.61
C GLN A 218 4.53 -16.19 18.85
N VAL A 219 4.59 -16.18 17.51
CA VAL A 219 4.04 -17.25 16.67
C VAL A 219 5.11 -18.33 16.50
N PRO A 220 4.89 -19.58 16.95
CA PRO A 220 5.82 -20.67 16.66
C PRO A 220 5.96 -20.86 15.15
N ASP A 221 7.19 -21.04 14.66
CA ASP A 221 7.50 -21.31 13.25
C ASP A 221 6.53 -22.34 12.68
N LYS A 222 5.60 -21.89 11.82
CA LYS A 222 4.74 -22.80 11.06
C LYS A 222 5.64 -23.45 10.00
N PRO A 223 5.84 -24.77 9.99
CA PRO A 223 6.68 -25.41 9.00
C PRO A 223 6.17 -25.08 7.59
N SER A 224 7.10 -24.74 6.69
CA SER A 224 6.81 -24.56 5.27
C SER A 224 6.54 -25.92 4.61
N THR A 225 5.35 -26.46 4.84
CA THR A 225 4.88 -27.69 4.21
C THR A 225 3.95 -27.38 3.05
N ASP A 226 4.44 -27.65 1.84
CA ASP A 226 3.60 -27.87 0.67
C ASP A 226 2.68 -29.07 0.93
N SER A 227 1.38 -28.84 1.17
CA SER A 227 0.31 -29.83 0.98
C SER A 227 -1.09 -29.23 1.20
N ASP A 228 -2.00 -29.56 0.30
CA ASP A 228 -3.43 -29.28 0.45
C ASP A 228 -4.02 -30.04 1.65
N SER A 229 -4.63 -29.33 2.60
CA SER A 229 -5.67 -29.91 3.46
C SER A 229 -6.63 -28.85 4.00
N SER A 230 -7.91 -29.06 3.71
CA SER A 230 -9.02 -28.25 4.24
C SER A 230 -9.17 -28.45 5.74
N GLY A 231 -8.88 -27.42 6.53
CA GLY A 231 -9.06 -27.40 7.98
C GLY A 231 -9.57 -26.03 8.44
N GLY A 232 -10.84 -25.96 8.86
CA GLY A 232 -11.50 -24.71 9.19
C GLY A 232 -10.93 -24.03 10.42
N SER A 233 -10.28 -22.88 10.24
CA SER A 233 -10.19 -21.81 11.23
C SER A 233 -10.87 -20.57 10.66
N ILE A 234 -11.44 -19.71 11.50
CA ILE A 234 -12.12 -18.48 11.08
C ILE A 234 -11.06 -17.42 10.75
N PHE A 235 -10.31 -17.66 9.67
CA PHE A 235 -9.38 -16.70 9.11
C PHE A 235 -10.16 -15.60 8.42
N VAL A 236 -10.19 -14.41 9.02
CA VAL A 236 -10.36 -13.15 8.26
C VAL A 236 -9.02 -12.84 7.59
N GLY A 237 -8.53 -13.81 6.81
CA GLY A 237 -7.38 -13.60 5.95
C GLY A 237 -7.73 -12.50 4.97
N LEU A 238 -6.77 -11.63 4.67
CA LEU A 238 -6.93 -10.55 3.72
C LEU A 238 -6.97 -11.15 2.31
N MET A 239 -8.08 -11.82 1.97
CA MET A 239 -8.33 -12.35 0.65
C MET A 239 -8.30 -11.16 -0.31
N LEU A 240 -7.29 -11.15 -1.16
CA LEU A 240 -7.37 -10.55 -2.49
C LEU A 240 -8.42 -11.32 -3.29
N LEU A 241 -9.69 -11.12 -2.93
CA LEU A 241 -10.70 -10.96 -3.95
C LEU A 241 -10.25 -9.72 -4.73
N ALA A 242 -9.50 -9.97 -5.81
CA ALA A 242 -9.51 -9.11 -6.98
C ALA A 242 -10.98 -8.71 -7.23
N GLY A 243 -11.22 -7.46 -7.63
CA GLY A 243 -12.57 -6.95 -7.82
C GLY A 243 -13.32 -7.71 -8.91
N ILE A 244 -13.90 -8.86 -8.57
CA ILE A 244 -14.90 -9.56 -9.37
C ILE A 244 -16.18 -8.76 -9.21
N PHE A 245 -16.18 -7.59 -9.84
CA PHE A 245 -17.41 -7.01 -10.34
C PHE A 245 -18.00 -8.00 -11.33
N GLY A 246 -18.97 -8.77 -10.84
CA GLY A 246 -19.81 -9.63 -11.64
C GLY A 246 -20.78 -8.84 -12.55
N PHE A 247 -20.34 -7.73 -13.14
CA PHE A 247 -21.02 -7.14 -14.29
C PHE A 247 -20.90 -8.14 -15.43
N ARG A 248 -21.91 -9.00 -15.54
CA ARG A 248 -22.05 -9.96 -16.63
C ARG A 248 -22.11 -9.18 -17.95
N ARG A 249 -20.98 -9.08 -18.66
CA ARG A 249 -20.98 -8.67 -20.08
C ARG A 249 -21.94 -9.57 -20.84
N ARG A 250 -23.15 -9.07 -21.07
CA ARG A 250 -24.14 -9.73 -21.92
C ARG A 250 -23.73 -9.40 -23.34
N PHE A 251 -23.07 -10.34 -24.01
CA PHE A 251 -22.74 -10.22 -25.43
C PHE A 251 -24.01 -9.82 -26.20
N HIS A 252 -24.04 -8.60 -26.70
CA HIS A 252 -25.02 -8.20 -27.70
C HIS A 252 -24.68 -8.91 -29.01
N ARG A 253 -25.68 -9.62 -29.55
CA ARG A 253 -25.75 -10.01 -30.95
C ARG A 253 -26.29 -8.84 -31.77
#